data_AF-A0A259YS92-F1
#
_entry.id   AF-A0A259YS92-F1
#
_cell.length_a   1.000
_cell.length_b   1.000
_cell.length_c   1.000
_cell.angle_alpha   90.00
_cell.angle_beta   90.00
_cell.angle_gamma   90.00
#
_symmetry.space_group_name_H-M   'P 1'
#
loop_
_entity.id
_entity.type
_entity.pdbx_description
1 polymer ?
#
loop_
_entity_poly.entity_id
_entity_poly.type
_entity_poly.pdbx_seq_one_letter_code
_entity_poly.pdbx_strand_id
1 'polypeptide(L)'
;MSMEMTAWNQMYRTMNRPDTQSSFSKETARRILTFAAPHRRALGGFLVLSVALAVLAVATPVLAGRVVNAIVDGRELRVVVLLASAIAGIALVDAVVGLINRWLSANIGESLILDLRTAVFDHVQRMPIAFFTRTRTGALVSRLNNDVIGAQRAFSTTLSGVVSNLVTLVLTLVVMIGISWQITLLALVLLPVFVLPARRMGRRLARLQREAAAHNSAMSTQMTERFSAPGATLVKLFGHPEQESVEFAVRAARVRDIGVRSAMVQTVFVTALTLVSALALAVVYGLGGFYALRGTLDPGSVVALSLLLARLYSPLTALASARVEVMSALVSFERVFEVLDLVPLIADKPDATALPPGPVAVELDDVRFAYPSADKVSLASLEEVATLDSRGGEEVLHGVSFRAEPGQMVALVGTSGAGKSTIAQLIARLYDVDGGSVRLGGVDVRDLTAESVRGTVGMVTQDGHLFHESIRSNLLLPRPDATDDELWDALSRARLADLVRSLPDGLDTVVGERGYRLSGGERQRLTIARLLIAQPRVVILDEATASLDSTSEAAVQAALAEALEGKTSVVIAHRLSTIRAADVILVIEDGRVAERGTHDELLAAGGRYEELHRTQFAQAE
;
A
#
# COMPACT_ATOMS: atom_id res chain seq x y z
N MET A 1 19.99 -33.53 10.60
CA MET A 1 18.93 -33.03 11.51
C MET A 1 17.61 -33.15 10.79
N SER A 2 16.62 -33.80 11.39
CA SER A 2 15.34 -34.07 10.71
C SER A 2 14.61 -32.77 10.35
N MET A 3 13.97 -32.74 9.18
CA MET A 3 13.19 -31.61 8.68
C MET A 3 12.15 -31.10 9.69
N GLU A 4 11.58 -32.00 10.52
CA GLU A 4 10.67 -31.67 11.60
C GLU A 4 11.33 -30.85 12.72
N MET A 5 12.59 -31.13 13.05
CA MET A 5 13.31 -30.40 14.09
C MET A 5 13.72 -29.01 13.61
N THR A 6 13.99 -28.86 12.30
CA THR A 6 14.21 -27.55 11.66
C THR A 6 12.91 -26.74 11.61
N ALA A 7 11.78 -27.36 11.24
CA ALA A 7 10.47 -26.72 11.22
C ALA A 7 9.99 -26.31 12.62
N TRP A 8 10.20 -27.17 13.62
CA TRP A 8 9.89 -26.87 15.02
C TRP A 8 10.78 -25.75 15.57
N ASN A 9 12.07 -25.78 15.27
CA ASN A 9 13.00 -24.71 15.66
C ASN A 9 12.70 -23.39 14.93
N GLN A 10 12.21 -23.43 13.68
CA GLN A 10 11.72 -22.25 12.97
C GLN A 10 10.45 -21.71 13.61
N MET A 11 9.44 -22.56 13.86
CA MET A 11 8.18 -22.16 14.47
C MET A 11 8.41 -21.59 15.88
N TYR A 12 9.30 -22.20 16.66
CA TYR A 12 9.70 -21.74 17.99
C TYR A 12 10.46 -20.41 17.94
N ARG A 13 11.36 -20.20 16.96
CA ARG A 13 12.07 -18.92 16.77
C ARG A 13 11.15 -17.81 16.25
N THR A 14 10.14 -18.13 15.45
CA THR A 14 9.15 -17.16 14.97
C THR A 14 8.16 -16.78 16.08
N MET A 15 7.77 -17.72 16.95
CA MET A 15 6.91 -17.45 18.10
C MET A 15 7.64 -16.73 19.25
N ASN A 16 8.96 -16.94 19.40
CA ASN A 16 9.76 -16.39 20.48
C ASN A 16 10.80 -15.34 20.02
N ARG A 17 10.65 -14.79 18.82
CA ARG A 17 11.42 -13.59 18.46
C ARG A 17 11.09 -12.52 19.50
N PRO A 18 12.08 -11.95 20.21
CA PRO A 18 11.85 -10.69 20.85
C PRO A 18 11.52 -9.75 19.70
N ASP A 19 10.26 -9.32 19.61
CA ASP A 19 9.93 -8.12 18.86
C ASP A 19 11.02 -7.12 19.22
N THR A 20 11.70 -6.55 18.22
CA THR A 20 12.25 -5.21 18.36
C THR A 20 11.10 -4.40 18.94
N GLN A 21 11.12 -4.21 20.26
CA GLN A 21 10.25 -3.28 20.93
C GLN A 21 10.56 -1.99 20.19
N SER A 22 9.65 -1.55 19.30
CA SER A 22 9.72 -0.21 18.74
C SER A 22 9.45 0.73 19.91
N SER A 23 10.51 0.92 20.71
CA SER A 23 10.60 1.96 21.69
C SER A 23 10.37 3.23 20.91
N PHE A 24 9.32 3.97 21.28
CA PHE A 24 9.03 5.33 20.84
C PHE A 24 10.30 6.05 20.35
N SER A 25 10.53 6.06 19.03
CA SER A 25 11.63 6.82 18.48
C SER A 25 11.13 8.26 18.44
N LYS A 26 11.85 9.18 19.10
CA LYS A 26 11.53 10.62 19.05
C LYS A 26 11.47 11.13 17.61
N GLU A 27 12.16 10.44 16.71
CA GLU A 27 12.19 10.69 15.28
C GLU A 27 10.84 10.39 14.61
N THR A 28 10.23 9.23 14.85
CA THR A 28 8.89 8.89 14.32
C THR A 28 7.86 9.91 14.78
N ALA A 29 7.89 10.30 16.06
CA ALA A 29 6.99 11.34 16.59
C ALA A 29 7.21 12.71 15.91
N ARG A 30 8.46 13.10 15.67
CA ARG A 30 8.80 14.35 14.97
C ARG A 30 8.29 14.34 13.52
N ARG A 31 8.40 13.21 12.82
CA ARG A 31 7.90 13.05 11.45
C ARG A 31 6.38 13.10 11.38
N ILE A 32 5.70 12.41 12.30
CA ILE A 32 4.24 12.50 12.47
C ILE A 32 3.80 13.96 12.66
N LEU A 33 4.49 14.71 13.53
CA LEU A 33 4.19 16.13 13.75
C LEU A 33 4.46 17.00 12.52
N THR A 34 5.46 16.64 11.71
CA THR A 34 5.78 17.35 10.46
C THR A 34 4.65 17.16 9.42
N PHE A 35 4.14 15.94 9.28
CA PHE A 35 2.96 15.65 8.44
C PHE A 35 1.68 16.33 8.95
N ALA A 36 1.53 16.48 10.26
CA ALA A 36 0.38 17.19 10.84
C ALA A 36 0.50 18.72 10.83
N ALA A 37 1.69 19.26 10.51
CA ALA A 37 1.97 20.69 10.57
C ALA A 37 1.04 21.56 9.68
N PRO A 38 0.66 21.14 8.45
CA PRO A 38 -0.30 21.88 7.63
C PRO A 38 -1.65 22.07 8.32
N HIS A 39 -2.07 21.10 9.14
CA HIS A 39 -3.36 21.09 9.84
C HIS A 39 -3.31 21.69 11.25
N ARG A 40 -2.19 22.31 11.67
CA ARG A 40 -1.99 22.81 13.05
C ARG A 40 -3.07 23.77 13.55
N ARG A 41 -3.63 24.61 12.67
CA ARG A 41 -4.71 25.57 13.05
C ARG A 41 -6.02 24.84 13.33
N ALA A 42 -6.38 23.88 12.48
CA ALA A 42 -7.57 23.06 12.66
C ALA A 42 -7.44 22.18 13.92
N LEU A 43 -6.28 21.57 14.13
CA LEU A 43 -5.94 20.83 15.36
C LEU A 43 -6.06 21.72 16.61
N GLY A 44 -5.55 22.96 16.56
CA GLY A 44 -5.68 23.91 17.66
C GLY A 44 -7.14 24.26 17.97
N GLY A 45 -7.94 24.62 16.96
CA GLY A 45 -9.37 24.92 17.14
C GLY A 45 -10.14 23.72 17.68
N PHE A 46 -9.85 22.53 17.16
CA PHE A 46 -10.40 21.27 17.62
C PHE A 46 -10.09 20.98 19.11
N LEU A 47 -8.85 21.18 19.55
CA LEU A 47 -8.46 20.98 20.94
C LEU A 47 -9.19 21.96 21.87
N VAL A 48 -9.34 23.22 21.46
CA VAL A 48 -10.07 24.25 22.21
C VAL A 48 -11.55 23.89 22.35
N LEU A 49 -12.21 23.49 21.26
CA LEU A 49 -13.62 23.06 21.32
C LEU A 49 -13.80 21.79 22.15
N SER A 50 -12.84 20.87 22.12
CA SER A 50 -12.85 19.67 22.97
C SER A 50 -12.77 20.01 24.47
N VAL A 51 -11.97 21.01 24.84
CA VAL A 51 -11.94 21.54 26.22
C VAL A 51 -13.27 22.21 26.58
N ALA A 52 -13.85 23.00 25.67
CA ALA A 52 -15.15 23.64 25.89
C ALA A 52 -16.27 22.60 26.13
N LEU A 53 -16.30 21.51 25.35
CA LEU A 53 -17.23 20.40 25.56
C LEU A 53 -17.04 19.72 26.91
N ALA A 54 -15.79 19.49 27.33
CA ALA A 54 -15.50 18.96 28.66
C ALA A 54 -16.06 19.86 29.78
N VAL A 55 -15.98 21.18 29.62
CA VAL A 55 -16.55 22.14 30.57
C VAL A 55 -18.08 22.11 30.59
N LEU A 56 -18.73 22.16 29.43
CA LEU A 56 -20.18 22.07 29.31
C LEU A 56 -20.72 20.76 29.90
N ALA A 57 -19.99 19.67 29.67
CA ALA A 57 -20.30 18.36 30.22
C ALA A 57 -20.31 18.33 31.76
N VAL A 58 -19.43 19.07 32.43
CA VAL A 58 -19.38 19.13 33.90
C VAL A 58 -20.40 20.12 34.48
N ALA A 59 -20.76 21.17 33.72
CA ALA A 59 -21.71 22.18 34.17
C ALA A 59 -23.12 21.61 34.43
N THR A 60 -23.61 20.72 33.56
CA THR A 60 -24.98 20.18 33.65
C THR A 60 -25.27 19.43 34.95
N PRO A 61 -24.43 18.47 35.41
CA PRO A 61 -24.58 17.84 36.73
C PRO A 61 -24.62 18.80 37.91
N VAL A 62 -23.79 19.85 37.89
CA VAL A 62 -23.74 20.85 38.98
C VAL A 62 -25.02 21.68 39.01
N LEU A 63 -25.54 22.10 37.84
CA LEU A 63 -26.80 22.81 37.74
C LEU A 63 -27.98 21.93 38.17
N ALA A 64 -27.98 20.65 37.81
CA ALA A 64 -29.00 19.69 38.27
C ALA A 64 -29.02 19.59 39.80
N GLY A 65 -27.85 19.56 40.46
CA GLY A 65 -27.77 19.63 41.91
C GLY A 65 -28.35 20.93 42.48
N ARG A 66 -28.07 22.08 41.86
CA ARG A 66 -28.64 23.37 42.28
C ARG A 66 -30.16 23.42 42.13
N VAL A 67 -30.73 22.76 41.11
CA VAL A 67 -32.18 22.62 40.95
C VAL A 67 -32.77 21.87 42.14
N VAL A 68 -32.16 20.75 42.53
CA VAL A 68 -32.60 19.96 43.69
C VAL A 68 -32.53 20.78 44.98
N ASN A 69 -31.44 21.53 45.21
CA ASN A 69 -31.35 22.43 46.36
C ASN A 69 -32.45 23.49 46.34
N ALA A 70 -32.71 24.12 45.19
CA ALA A 70 -33.77 25.13 45.08
C ALA A 70 -35.18 24.57 45.37
N ILE A 71 -35.44 23.31 44.99
CA ILE A 71 -36.70 22.61 45.29
C ILE A 71 -36.81 22.32 46.79
N VAL A 72 -35.75 21.80 47.41
CA VAL A 72 -35.73 21.46 48.85
C VAL A 72 -35.81 22.70 49.73
N ASP A 73 -35.13 23.78 49.36
CA ASP A 73 -35.15 25.08 50.04
C ASP A 73 -36.50 25.82 49.90
N GLY A 74 -37.42 25.32 49.07
CA GLY A 74 -38.72 25.98 48.82
C GLY A 74 -38.58 27.32 48.08
N ARG A 75 -37.56 27.48 47.21
CA ARG A 75 -37.36 28.73 46.46
C ARG A 75 -38.45 28.96 45.42
N GLU A 76 -38.55 30.21 44.95
CA GLU A 76 -39.50 30.60 43.92
C GLU A 76 -39.39 29.73 42.65
N LEU A 77 -40.54 29.41 42.04
CA LEU A 77 -40.63 28.67 40.78
C LEU A 77 -39.74 29.27 39.68
N ARG A 78 -39.58 30.60 39.68
CA ARG A 78 -38.73 31.32 38.72
C ARG A 78 -37.27 30.85 38.75
N VAL A 79 -36.71 30.53 39.92
CA VAL A 79 -35.32 30.05 40.06
C VAL A 79 -35.17 28.66 39.45
N VAL A 80 -36.13 27.76 39.71
CA VAL A 80 -36.16 26.41 39.16
C VAL A 80 -36.27 26.46 37.63
N VAL A 81 -37.19 27.28 37.10
CA VAL A 81 -37.36 27.48 35.66
C VAL A 81 -36.09 28.04 35.02
N LEU A 82 -35.46 29.05 35.64
CA LEU A 82 -34.21 29.64 35.12
C LEU A 82 -33.08 28.60 35.04
N LEU A 83 -32.89 27.79 36.08
CA LEU A 83 -31.87 26.73 36.10
C LEU A 83 -32.17 25.63 35.07
N ALA A 84 -33.45 25.24 34.92
CA ALA A 84 -33.86 24.27 33.91
C ALA A 84 -33.66 24.81 32.48
N SER A 85 -34.00 26.08 32.22
CA SER A 85 -33.73 26.74 30.94
C SER A 85 -32.23 26.87 30.67
N ALA A 86 -31.41 27.12 31.69
CA ALA A 86 -29.95 27.14 31.55
C ALA A 86 -29.39 25.75 31.18
N ILE A 87 -29.90 24.67 31.80
CA ILE A 87 -29.54 23.29 31.44
C ILE A 87 -29.92 23.01 29.98
N ALA A 88 -31.12 23.41 29.55
CA ALA A 88 -31.56 23.24 28.17
C ALA A 88 -30.69 24.04 27.18
N GLY A 89 -30.33 25.28 27.52
CA GLY A 89 -29.42 26.11 26.73
C GLY A 89 -28.02 25.50 26.61
N ILE A 90 -27.46 25.00 27.71
CA ILE A 90 -26.16 24.29 27.70
C ILE A 90 -26.24 23.04 26.84
N ALA A 91 -27.31 22.25 26.91
CA ALA A 91 -27.48 21.06 26.08
C ALA A 91 -27.51 21.40 24.58
N LEU A 92 -28.16 22.51 24.21
CA LEU A 92 -28.17 22.98 22.81
C LEU A 92 -26.78 23.43 22.35
N VAL A 93 -26.07 24.20 23.19
CA VAL A 93 -24.70 24.63 22.89
C VAL A 93 -23.75 23.42 22.80
N ASP A 94 -23.85 22.47 23.72
CA ASP A 94 -23.07 21.23 23.71
C ASP A 94 -23.29 20.44 22.41
N ALA A 95 -24.55 20.31 21.96
CA ALA A 95 -24.88 19.65 20.70
C ALA A 95 -24.26 20.37 19.48
N VAL A 96 -24.36 21.70 19.41
CA VAL A 96 -23.80 22.50 18.30
C VAL A 96 -22.27 22.43 18.29
N VAL A 97 -21.64 22.66 19.44
CA VAL A 97 -20.18 22.59 19.58
C VAL A 97 -19.70 21.17 19.29
N GLY A 98 -20.43 20.15 19.73
CA GLY A 98 -20.14 18.74 19.47
C GLY A 98 -20.13 18.42 17.99
N LEU A 99 -21.12 18.94 17.23
CA LEU A 99 -21.20 18.75 15.79
C LEU A 99 -20.03 19.43 15.07
N ILE A 100 -19.71 20.67 15.43
CA ILE A 100 -18.57 21.42 14.86
C ILE A 100 -17.26 20.70 15.18
N ASN A 101 -17.07 20.25 16.43
CA ASN A 101 -15.89 19.52 16.86
C ASN A 101 -15.73 18.19 16.10
N ARG A 102 -16.84 17.47 15.87
CA ARG A 102 -16.85 16.24 15.06
C ARG A 102 -16.50 16.51 13.60
N TRP A 103 -17.06 17.57 13.01
CA TRP A 103 -16.76 17.98 11.63
C TRP A 103 -15.28 18.36 11.45
N LEU A 104 -14.70 19.14 12.37
CA LEU A 104 -13.28 19.47 12.40
C LEU A 104 -12.40 18.20 12.49
N SER A 105 -12.71 17.30 13.43
CA SER A 105 -12.01 16.03 13.60
C SER A 105 -12.04 15.16 12.34
N ALA A 106 -13.20 15.04 11.72
CA ALA A 106 -13.38 14.26 10.49
C ALA A 106 -12.58 14.86 9.34
N ASN A 107 -12.67 16.17 9.11
CA ASN A 107 -11.93 16.85 8.05
C ASN A 107 -10.41 16.72 8.22
N ILE A 108 -9.89 16.88 9.44
CA ILE A 108 -8.45 16.68 9.72
C ILE A 108 -8.06 15.24 9.39
N GLY A 109 -8.86 14.27 9.84
CA GLY A 109 -8.62 12.86 9.57
C GLY A 109 -8.59 12.52 8.07
N GLU A 110 -9.65 12.87 7.35
CA GLU A 110 -9.77 12.56 5.92
C GLU A 110 -8.73 13.30 5.07
N SER A 111 -8.37 14.54 5.42
CA SER A 111 -7.28 15.27 4.72
C SER A 111 -5.93 14.58 4.91
N LEU A 112 -5.63 14.12 6.12
CA LEU A 112 -4.39 13.36 6.37
C LEU A 112 -4.37 12.02 5.64
N ILE A 113 -5.52 11.36 5.44
CA ILE A 113 -5.60 10.15 4.61
C ILE A 113 -5.26 10.48 3.16
N LEU A 114 -5.83 11.56 2.63
CA LEU A 114 -5.55 12.01 1.27
C LEU A 114 -4.05 12.24 1.08
N ASP A 115 -3.43 13.03 1.96
CA ASP A 115 -2.00 13.35 1.89
C ASP A 115 -1.12 12.10 1.98
N LEU A 116 -1.41 11.19 2.92
CA LEU A 116 -0.63 9.96 3.09
C LEU A 116 -0.82 9.00 1.91
N ARG A 117 -2.03 8.84 1.38
CA ARG A 117 -2.28 7.97 0.21
C ARG A 117 -1.57 8.50 -1.02
N THR A 118 -1.67 9.80 -1.28
CA THR A 118 -0.98 10.44 -2.41
C THR A 118 0.53 10.32 -2.27
N ALA A 119 1.09 10.62 -1.09
CA ALA A 119 2.54 10.51 -0.86
C ALA A 119 3.06 9.08 -1.06
N VAL A 120 2.36 8.07 -0.54
CA VAL A 120 2.76 6.66 -0.72
C VAL A 120 2.58 6.23 -2.17
N PHE A 121 1.50 6.60 -2.83
CA PHE A 121 1.25 6.27 -4.24
C PHE A 121 2.31 6.88 -5.17
N ASP A 122 2.61 8.16 -5.00
CA ASP A 122 3.64 8.87 -5.78
C ASP A 122 5.04 8.35 -5.50
N HIS A 123 5.30 7.90 -4.28
CA HIS A 123 6.58 7.30 -3.92
C HIS A 123 6.73 5.89 -4.53
N VAL A 124 5.72 5.03 -4.41
CA VAL A 124 5.73 3.68 -4.99
C VAL A 124 5.91 3.71 -6.50
N GLN A 125 5.27 4.65 -7.21
CA GLN A 125 5.45 4.79 -8.66
C GLN A 125 6.88 5.14 -9.10
N ARG A 126 7.68 5.76 -8.22
CA ARG A 126 9.09 6.10 -8.49
C ARG A 126 10.05 4.96 -8.17
N MET A 127 9.56 3.85 -7.60
CA MET A 127 10.40 2.71 -7.28
C MET A 127 10.85 1.98 -8.56
N PRO A 128 12.10 1.48 -8.60
CA PRO A 128 12.59 0.69 -9.73
C PRO A 128 11.80 -0.62 -9.89
N ILE A 129 11.82 -1.20 -11.11
CA ILE A 129 11.10 -2.45 -11.40
C ILE A 129 11.53 -3.60 -10.48
N ALA A 130 12.79 -3.60 -10.02
CA ALA A 130 13.34 -4.55 -9.08
C ALA A 130 12.50 -4.67 -7.79
N PHE A 131 11.97 -3.55 -7.29
CA PHE A 131 11.08 -3.53 -6.14
C PHE A 131 9.78 -4.32 -6.39
N PHE A 132 9.18 -4.15 -7.57
CA PHE A 132 7.92 -4.79 -7.94
C PHE A 132 8.06 -6.28 -8.26
N THR A 133 9.22 -6.71 -8.76
CA THR A 133 9.47 -8.13 -9.03
C THR A 133 9.59 -8.98 -7.76
N ARG A 134 10.02 -8.38 -6.65
CA ARG A 134 10.19 -9.07 -5.36
C ARG A 134 9.04 -8.82 -4.37
N THR A 135 8.40 -7.66 -4.47
CA THR A 135 7.32 -7.28 -3.55
C THR A 135 5.98 -7.85 -3.98
N ARG A 136 5.22 -8.42 -3.03
CA ARG A 136 3.83 -8.83 -3.31
C ARG A 136 2.93 -7.62 -3.42
N THR A 137 2.26 -7.47 -4.57
CA THR A 137 1.31 -6.38 -4.82
C THR A 137 0.23 -6.28 -3.74
N GLY A 138 -0.25 -7.42 -3.22
CA GLY A 138 -1.24 -7.44 -2.12
C GLY A 138 -0.72 -6.82 -0.81
N ALA A 139 0.57 -6.95 -0.51
CA ALA A 139 1.17 -6.32 0.66
C ALA A 139 1.20 -4.79 0.52
N LEU A 140 1.56 -4.27 -0.66
CA LEU A 140 1.55 -2.84 -0.97
C LEU A 140 0.14 -2.24 -0.87
N VAL A 141 -0.86 -2.92 -1.46
CA VAL A 141 -2.26 -2.50 -1.37
C VAL A 141 -2.73 -2.49 0.09
N SER A 142 -2.32 -3.46 0.89
CA SER A 142 -2.60 -3.48 2.33
C SER A 142 -1.94 -2.31 3.07
N ARG A 143 -0.72 -1.91 2.73
CA ARG A 143 -0.08 -0.69 3.30
C ARG A 143 -0.91 0.56 3.02
N LEU A 144 -1.30 0.77 1.76
CA LEU A 144 -2.09 1.93 1.32
C LEU A 144 -3.50 1.98 1.93
N ASN A 145 -4.11 0.82 2.18
CA ASN A 145 -5.46 0.75 2.71
C ASN A 145 -5.48 0.65 4.25
N ASN A 146 -4.81 -0.33 4.83
CA ASN A 146 -4.94 -0.65 6.25
C ASN A 146 -4.02 0.19 7.12
N ASP A 147 -2.73 0.30 6.76
CA ASP A 147 -1.77 1.04 7.59
C ASP A 147 -1.99 2.56 7.49
N VAL A 148 -2.33 3.11 6.31
CA VAL A 148 -2.69 4.54 6.21
C VAL A 148 -3.94 4.89 7.04
N ILE A 149 -4.98 4.04 7.04
CA ILE A 149 -6.16 4.24 7.89
C ILE A 149 -5.79 4.10 9.37
N GLY A 150 -4.96 3.12 9.73
CA GLY A 150 -4.45 2.94 11.09
C GLY A 150 -3.68 4.17 11.60
N ALA A 151 -2.85 4.75 10.74
CA ALA A 151 -2.11 5.98 10.99
C ALA A 151 -3.04 7.19 11.18
N GLN A 152 -4.06 7.35 10.33
CA GLN A 152 -5.03 8.44 10.45
C GLN A 152 -5.81 8.44 11.78
N ARG A 153 -6.19 7.26 12.27
CA ARG A 153 -6.93 7.14 13.55
C ARG A 153 -6.20 7.76 14.73
N ALA A 154 -4.87 7.85 14.66
CA ALA A 154 -4.07 8.54 15.68
C ALA A 154 -4.53 9.98 15.89
N PHE A 155 -4.84 10.70 14.80
CA PHE A 155 -5.14 12.13 14.82
C PHE A 155 -6.63 12.41 14.97
N SER A 156 -7.47 11.68 14.23
CA SER A 156 -8.92 11.94 14.21
C SER A 156 -9.59 11.48 15.50
N THR A 157 -9.22 10.32 16.02
CA THR A 157 -9.89 9.69 17.17
C THR A 157 -9.03 9.63 18.42
N THR A 158 -7.78 9.17 18.32
CA THR A 158 -6.99 8.84 19.51
C THR A 158 -6.46 10.08 20.23
N LEU A 159 -5.78 11.00 19.52
CA LEU A 159 -5.27 12.25 20.11
C LEU A 159 -6.40 13.09 20.73
N SER A 160 -7.49 13.23 19.97
CA SER A 160 -8.75 13.83 20.44
C SER A 160 -9.24 13.21 21.73
N GLY A 161 -9.43 11.89 21.70
CA GLY A 161 -9.98 11.13 22.80
C GLY A 161 -9.11 11.28 24.03
N VAL A 162 -7.79 11.17 23.91
CA VAL A 162 -6.88 11.31 25.04
C VAL A 162 -7.00 12.69 25.68
N VAL A 163 -6.93 13.77 24.88
CA VAL A 163 -6.98 15.14 25.43
C VAL A 163 -8.36 15.41 26.05
N SER A 164 -9.44 15.15 25.33
CA SER A 164 -10.81 15.40 25.80
C SER A 164 -11.12 14.59 27.07
N ASN A 165 -10.75 13.31 27.11
CA ASN A 165 -10.98 12.47 28.27
C ASN A 165 -10.12 12.88 29.46
N LEU A 166 -8.87 13.30 29.23
CA LEU A 166 -8.00 13.79 30.32
C LEU A 166 -8.55 15.08 30.92
N VAL A 167 -8.96 16.04 30.09
CA VAL A 167 -9.55 17.31 30.54
C VAL A 167 -10.85 17.06 31.29
N THR A 168 -11.74 16.23 30.74
CA THR A 168 -13.00 15.86 31.38
C THR A 168 -12.76 15.18 32.73
N LEU A 169 -11.81 14.25 32.80
CA LEU A 169 -11.43 13.56 34.03
C LEU A 169 -10.93 14.53 35.10
N VAL A 170 -9.99 15.40 34.74
CA VAL A 170 -9.40 16.40 35.66
C VAL A 170 -10.47 17.38 36.14
N LEU A 171 -11.26 17.93 35.23
CA LEU A 171 -12.29 18.91 35.58
C LEU A 171 -13.39 18.30 36.45
N THR A 172 -13.87 17.11 36.10
CA THR A 172 -14.86 16.37 36.91
C THR A 172 -14.32 16.13 38.31
N LEU A 173 -13.06 15.70 38.43
CA LEU A 173 -12.43 15.44 39.72
C LEU A 173 -12.29 16.70 40.57
N VAL A 174 -11.83 17.81 39.98
CA VAL A 174 -11.70 19.12 40.65
C VAL A 174 -13.06 19.57 41.20
N VAL A 175 -14.12 19.47 40.39
CA VAL A 175 -15.48 19.84 40.81
C VAL A 175 -16.00 18.92 41.91
N MET A 176 -15.78 17.60 41.80
CA MET A 176 -16.20 16.64 42.83
C MET A 176 -15.50 16.89 44.18
N ILE A 177 -14.17 17.11 44.16
CA ILE A 177 -13.41 17.46 45.38
C ILE A 177 -13.94 18.74 46.00
N GLY A 178 -14.29 19.74 45.18
CA GLY A 178 -14.88 21.00 45.65
C GLY A 178 -16.26 20.84 46.30
N ILE A 179 -17.05 19.84 45.90
CA ILE A 179 -18.36 19.54 46.51
C ILE A 179 -18.19 18.72 47.80
N SER A 180 -17.44 17.62 47.76
CA SER A 180 -17.09 16.84 48.96
C SER A 180 -15.84 15.99 48.69
N TRP A 181 -14.74 16.32 49.37
CA TRP A 181 -13.51 15.56 49.27
C TRP A 181 -13.63 14.14 49.85
N GLN A 182 -14.47 13.93 50.87
CA GLN A 182 -14.65 12.61 51.52
C GLN A 182 -15.31 11.60 50.57
N ILE A 183 -16.43 12.00 49.94
CA ILE A 183 -17.14 11.16 48.98
C ILE A 183 -16.27 10.94 47.73
N THR A 184 -15.55 11.96 47.30
CA THR A 184 -14.64 11.87 46.15
C THR A 184 -13.45 10.94 46.40
N LEU A 185 -12.82 11.00 47.57
CA LEU A 185 -11.73 10.11 47.93
C LEU A 185 -12.19 8.64 47.93
N LEU A 186 -13.38 8.38 48.45
CA LEU A 186 -13.96 7.04 48.42
C LEU A 186 -14.22 6.55 46.98
N ALA A 187 -14.74 7.42 46.11
CA ALA A 187 -14.88 7.12 44.69
C ALA A 187 -13.53 6.84 44.01
N LEU A 188 -12.46 7.57 44.38
CA LEU A 188 -11.11 7.33 43.89
C LEU A 188 -10.53 5.98 44.36
N VAL A 189 -10.90 5.49 45.54
CA VAL A 189 -10.48 4.16 46.03
C VAL A 189 -11.04 3.03 45.14
N LEU A 190 -12.18 3.24 44.49
CA LEU A 190 -12.76 2.29 43.54
C LEU A 190 -12.06 2.31 42.18
N LEU A 191 -11.25 3.34 41.88
CA LEU A 191 -10.58 3.50 40.60
C LEU A 191 -9.46 2.47 40.36
N PRO A 192 -8.56 2.13 41.31
CA PRO A 192 -7.60 1.02 41.17
C PRO A 192 -8.25 -0.34 40.89
N VAL A 193 -9.40 -0.61 41.52
CA VAL A 193 -10.20 -1.83 41.30
C VAL A 193 -10.62 -1.93 39.83
N PHE A 194 -10.80 -0.79 39.16
CA PHE A 194 -11.15 -0.71 37.75
C PHE A 194 -9.94 -0.75 36.78
N VAL A 195 -8.91 0.07 37.02
CA VAL A 195 -7.79 0.26 36.07
C VAL A 195 -6.92 -0.99 35.91
N LEU A 196 -6.70 -1.75 36.98
CA LEU A 196 -5.82 -2.93 36.96
C LEU A 196 -6.39 -4.08 36.09
N PRO A 197 -7.67 -4.49 36.24
CA PRO A 197 -8.30 -5.44 35.32
C PRO A 197 -8.39 -4.92 33.88
N ALA A 198 -8.71 -3.64 33.68
CA ALA A 198 -8.79 -3.02 32.35
C ALA A 198 -7.48 -3.17 31.56
N ARG A 199 -6.35 -2.90 32.21
CA ARG A 199 -5.02 -3.07 31.59
C ARG A 199 -4.72 -4.53 31.21
N ARG A 200 -5.11 -5.50 32.04
CA ARG A 200 -4.95 -6.93 31.71
C ARG A 200 -5.84 -7.34 30.54
N MET A 201 -7.07 -6.83 30.52
CA MET A 201 -8.04 -7.07 29.44
C MET A 201 -7.51 -6.58 28.09
N GLY A 202 -7.01 -5.34 28.03
CA GLY A 202 -6.48 -4.74 26.81
C GLY A 202 -5.33 -5.56 26.19
N ARG A 203 -4.41 -6.08 27.01
CA ARG A 203 -3.32 -6.95 26.54
C ARG A 203 -3.84 -8.27 25.97
N ARG A 204 -4.84 -8.88 26.62
CA ARG A 204 -5.45 -10.13 26.16
C ARG A 204 -6.17 -9.93 24.83
N LEU A 205 -6.95 -8.86 24.71
CA LEU A 205 -7.66 -8.51 23.47
C LEU A 205 -6.69 -8.22 22.32
N ALA A 206 -5.60 -7.48 22.58
CA ALA A 206 -4.58 -7.21 21.57
C ALA A 206 -3.87 -8.50 21.07
N ARG A 207 -3.72 -9.53 21.91
CA ARG A 207 -3.20 -10.84 21.47
C ARG A 207 -4.19 -11.57 20.56
N LEU A 208 -5.47 -11.59 20.94
CA LEU A 208 -6.53 -12.21 20.15
C LEU A 208 -6.69 -11.53 18.78
N GLN A 209 -6.69 -10.19 18.75
CA GLN A 209 -6.80 -9.43 17.50
C GLN A 209 -5.61 -9.68 16.56
N ARG A 210 -4.39 -9.82 17.08
CA ARG A 210 -3.21 -10.18 16.27
C ARG A 210 -3.32 -11.58 15.69
N GLU A 211 -3.78 -12.55 16.47
CA GLU A 211 -4.00 -13.93 16.01
C GLU A 211 -5.08 -13.96 14.90
N ALA A 212 -6.19 -13.23 15.09
CA ALA A 212 -7.22 -13.09 14.05
C ALA A 212 -6.69 -12.43 12.79
N ALA A 213 -5.88 -11.37 12.90
CA ALA A 213 -5.29 -10.68 11.76
C ALA A 213 -4.37 -11.60 10.95
N ALA A 214 -3.57 -12.45 11.61
CA ALA A 214 -2.71 -13.42 10.93
C ALA A 214 -3.52 -14.46 10.12
N HIS A 215 -4.59 -15.01 10.71
CA HIS A 215 -5.48 -15.93 10.00
C HIS A 215 -6.22 -15.26 8.85
N ASN A 216 -6.75 -14.05 9.05
CA ASN A 216 -7.39 -13.28 7.98
C ASN A 216 -6.42 -13.00 6.83
N SER A 217 -5.18 -12.61 7.12
CA SER A 217 -4.16 -12.36 6.10
C SER A 217 -3.88 -13.62 5.27
N ALA A 218 -3.69 -14.77 5.91
CA ALA A 218 -3.47 -16.04 5.20
C ALA A 218 -4.66 -16.42 4.31
N MET A 219 -5.89 -16.24 4.81
CA MET A 219 -7.11 -16.48 4.03
C MET A 219 -7.23 -15.53 2.84
N SER A 220 -6.93 -14.24 3.02
CA SER A 220 -6.91 -13.25 1.94
C SER A 220 -5.89 -13.61 0.86
N THR A 221 -4.66 -14.00 1.23
CA THR A 221 -3.64 -14.47 0.28
C THR A 221 -4.14 -15.69 -0.52
N GLN A 222 -4.68 -16.70 0.18
CA GLN A 222 -5.27 -17.89 -0.45
C GLN A 222 -6.37 -17.53 -1.45
N MET A 223 -7.25 -16.58 -1.13
CA MET A 223 -8.31 -16.10 -2.02
C MET A 223 -7.76 -15.35 -3.23
N THR A 224 -6.79 -14.44 -3.04
CA THR A 224 -6.19 -13.68 -4.15
C THR A 224 -5.51 -14.58 -5.17
N GLU A 225 -4.78 -15.60 -4.71
CA GLU A 225 -4.12 -16.55 -5.61
C GLU A 225 -5.14 -17.40 -6.39
N ARG A 226 -6.12 -17.98 -5.68
CA ARG A 226 -7.07 -18.96 -6.25
C ARG A 226 -8.19 -18.32 -7.07
N PHE A 227 -8.59 -17.09 -6.80
CA PHE A 227 -9.66 -16.42 -7.55
C PHE A 227 -9.15 -15.56 -8.70
N SER A 228 -7.83 -15.46 -8.89
CA SER A 228 -7.26 -14.97 -10.14
C SER A 228 -7.70 -15.85 -11.31
N ALA A 229 -7.86 -15.30 -12.53
CA ALA A 229 -8.27 -16.11 -13.68
C ALA A 229 -7.35 -17.33 -13.94
N PRO A 230 -6.00 -17.22 -13.84
CA PRO A 230 -5.13 -18.39 -13.93
C PRO A 230 -5.32 -19.37 -12.76
N GLY A 231 -5.41 -18.86 -11.53
CA GLY A 231 -5.60 -19.69 -10.34
C GLY A 231 -6.94 -20.45 -10.36
N ALA A 232 -8.01 -19.77 -10.74
CA ALA A 232 -9.35 -20.36 -10.84
C ALA A 232 -9.41 -21.43 -11.94
N THR A 233 -8.70 -21.21 -13.05
CA THR A 233 -8.57 -22.20 -14.13
C THR A 233 -7.84 -23.45 -13.63
N LEU A 234 -6.71 -23.28 -12.93
CA LEU A 234 -5.95 -24.38 -12.35
C LEU A 234 -6.78 -25.17 -11.32
N VAL A 235 -7.48 -24.47 -10.43
CA VAL A 235 -8.35 -25.08 -9.41
C VAL A 235 -9.52 -25.82 -10.07
N LYS A 236 -10.10 -25.32 -11.17
CA LYS A 236 -11.17 -26.03 -11.90
C LYS A 236 -10.68 -27.28 -12.64
N LEU A 237 -9.44 -27.26 -13.13
CA LEU A 237 -8.88 -28.38 -13.91
C LEU A 237 -8.29 -29.48 -13.02
N PHE A 238 -7.62 -29.10 -11.93
CA PHE A 238 -6.82 -30.03 -11.10
C PHE A 238 -7.14 -29.95 -9.60
N GLY A 239 -7.91 -28.96 -9.17
CA GLY A 239 -8.22 -28.74 -7.76
C GLY A 239 -9.28 -29.70 -7.22
N HIS A 240 -9.32 -29.83 -5.91
CA HIS A 240 -10.32 -30.61 -5.17
C HIS A 240 -11.13 -29.65 -4.29
N PRO A 241 -12.29 -29.11 -4.76
CA PRO A 241 -13.01 -28.05 -4.06
C PRO A 241 -13.40 -28.40 -2.62
N GLU A 242 -13.67 -29.67 -2.33
CA GLU A 242 -14.01 -30.13 -0.99
C GLU A 242 -12.83 -30.01 -0.01
N GLN A 243 -11.62 -30.41 -0.42
CA GLN A 243 -10.42 -30.30 0.41
C GLN A 243 -10.06 -28.84 0.69
N GLU A 244 -10.13 -28.01 -0.35
CA GLU A 244 -9.94 -26.56 -0.28
C GLU A 244 -10.94 -25.91 0.70
N SER A 245 -12.21 -26.31 0.62
CA SER A 245 -13.25 -25.84 1.53
C SER A 245 -12.96 -26.24 2.98
N VAL A 246 -12.52 -27.47 3.23
CA VAL A 246 -12.15 -27.95 4.58
C VAL A 246 -10.98 -27.14 5.15
N GLU A 247 -9.93 -26.91 4.36
CA GLU A 247 -8.76 -26.15 4.78
C GLU A 247 -9.13 -24.70 5.12
N PHE A 248 -9.94 -24.06 4.27
CA PHE A 248 -10.45 -22.72 4.51
C PHE A 248 -11.34 -22.66 5.76
N ALA A 249 -12.22 -23.66 5.94
CA ALA A 249 -13.13 -23.74 7.07
C ALA A 249 -12.40 -23.84 8.41
N VAL A 250 -11.26 -24.54 8.48
CA VAL A 250 -10.42 -24.62 9.70
C VAL A 250 -9.92 -23.23 10.10
N ARG A 251 -9.40 -22.44 9.15
CA ARG A 251 -8.93 -21.07 9.42
C ARG A 251 -10.09 -20.14 9.79
N ALA A 252 -11.19 -20.22 9.05
CA ALA A 252 -12.40 -19.43 9.31
C ALA A 252 -12.99 -19.74 10.69
N ALA A 253 -13.03 -21.01 11.10
CA ALA A 253 -13.48 -21.42 12.43
C ALA A 253 -12.59 -20.83 13.54
N ARG A 254 -11.27 -20.77 13.32
CA ARG A 254 -10.37 -20.14 14.29
C ARG A 254 -10.64 -18.65 14.45
N VAL A 255 -10.87 -17.93 13.35
CA VAL A 255 -11.26 -16.51 13.37
C VAL A 255 -12.59 -16.33 14.10
N ARG A 256 -13.60 -17.18 13.84
CA ARG A 256 -14.88 -17.19 14.56
C ARG A 256 -14.68 -17.35 16.07
N ASP A 257 -13.91 -18.36 16.49
CA ASP A 257 -13.68 -18.66 17.91
C ASP A 257 -12.95 -17.51 18.63
N ILE A 258 -11.98 -16.89 17.95
CA ILE A 258 -11.31 -15.69 18.43
C ILE A 258 -12.31 -14.53 18.54
N GLY A 259 -13.21 -14.36 17.56
CA GLY A 259 -14.27 -13.36 17.57
C GLY A 259 -15.20 -13.51 18.77
N VAL A 260 -15.72 -14.72 19.02
CA VAL A 260 -16.56 -15.02 20.19
C VAL A 260 -15.82 -14.75 21.49
N ARG A 261 -14.56 -15.22 21.60
CA ARG A 261 -13.75 -15.00 22.81
C ARG A 261 -13.49 -13.51 23.04
N SER A 262 -13.20 -12.75 21.99
CA SER A 262 -12.97 -11.30 22.05
C SER A 262 -14.23 -10.56 22.49
N ALA A 263 -15.39 -10.91 21.92
CA ALA A 263 -16.68 -10.37 22.30
C ALA A 263 -16.99 -10.65 23.78
N MET A 264 -16.82 -11.89 24.25
CA MET A 264 -17.08 -12.23 25.65
C MET A 264 -16.13 -11.50 26.62
N VAL A 265 -14.84 -11.40 26.26
CA VAL A 265 -13.84 -10.62 27.02
C VAL A 265 -14.26 -9.16 27.13
N GLN A 266 -14.74 -8.55 26.05
CA GLN A 266 -15.23 -7.18 26.03
C GLN A 266 -16.54 -7.00 26.82
N THR A 267 -17.51 -7.90 26.65
CA THR A 267 -18.79 -7.85 27.36
C THR A 267 -18.60 -8.01 28.86
N VAL A 268 -17.83 -9.02 29.31
CA VAL A 268 -17.51 -9.21 30.74
C VAL A 268 -16.85 -7.96 31.32
N PHE A 269 -15.98 -7.31 30.56
CA PHE A 269 -15.35 -6.06 30.99
C PHE A 269 -16.36 -4.93 31.17
N VAL A 270 -17.21 -4.68 30.17
CA VAL A 270 -18.24 -3.63 30.23
C VAL A 270 -19.24 -3.91 31.35
N THR A 271 -19.70 -5.16 31.51
CA THR A 271 -20.61 -5.54 32.59
C THR A 271 -19.98 -5.35 33.97
N ALA A 272 -18.72 -5.76 34.16
CA ALA A 272 -18.00 -5.55 35.42
C ALA A 272 -17.85 -4.05 35.73
N LEU A 273 -17.57 -3.22 34.73
CA LEU A 273 -17.51 -1.77 34.88
C LEU A 273 -18.87 -1.18 35.29
N THR A 274 -19.95 -1.55 34.60
CA THR A 274 -21.30 -1.07 34.92
C THR A 274 -21.70 -1.46 36.34
N LEU A 275 -21.35 -2.67 36.77
CA LEU A 275 -21.58 -3.13 38.15
C LEU A 275 -20.82 -2.28 39.16
N VAL A 276 -19.53 -2.02 38.93
CA VAL A 276 -18.72 -1.15 39.81
C VAL A 276 -19.30 0.26 39.86
N SER A 277 -19.70 0.82 38.72
CA SER A 277 -20.35 2.14 38.68
C SER A 277 -21.65 2.17 39.48
N ALA A 278 -22.48 1.13 39.38
CA ALA A 278 -23.73 1.03 40.14
C ALA A 278 -23.48 0.90 41.65
N LEU A 279 -22.49 0.11 42.06
CA LEU A 279 -22.08 -0.01 43.46
C LEU A 279 -21.52 1.30 44.00
N ALA A 280 -20.69 1.98 43.22
CA ALA A 280 -20.15 3.29 43.59
C ALA A 280 -21.26 4.34 43.74
N LEU A 281 -22.25 4.34 42.84
CA LEU A 281 -23.42 5.19 42.92
C LEU A 281 -24.24 4.90 44.19
N ALA A 282 -24.45 3.63 44.53
CA ALA A 282 -25.13 3.24 45.77
C ALA A 282 -24.38 3.74 47.02
N VAL A 283 -23.05 3.66 47.01
CA VAL A 283 -22.19 4.19 48.07
C VAL A 283 -22.31 5.72 48.17
N VAL A 284 -22.32 6.44 47.05
CA VAL A 284 -22.53 7.91 47.04
C VAL A 284 -23.89 8.29 47.59
N TYR A 285 -24.97 7.61 47.18
CA TYR A 285 -26.30 7.89 47.74
C TYR A 285 -26.40 7.52 49.22
N GLY A 286 -25.80 6.41 49.65
CA GLY A 286 -25.82 5.98 51.05
C GLY A 286 -25.08 6.95 51.98
N LEU A 287 -23.80 7.24 51.68
CA LEU A 287 -22.98 8.16 52.47
C LEU A 287 -23.39 9.62 52.28
N GLY A 288 -23.68 10.03 51.04
CA GLY A 288 -24.18 11.36 50.73
C GLY A 288 -25.51 11.63 51.42
N GLY A 289 -26.43 10.67 51.40
CA GLY A 289 -27.68 10.73 52.16
C GLY A 289 -27.45 10.83 53.66
N PHE A 290 -26.52 10.04 54.21
CA PHE A 290 -26.13 10.13 55.62
C PHE A 290 -25.57 11.52 56.00
N TYR A 291 -24.70 12.11 55.17
CA TYR A 291 -24.18 13.45 55.38
C TYR A 291 -25.24 14.54 55.20
N ALA A 292 -26.18 14.33 54.28
CA ALA A 292 -27.31 15.25 54.06
C ALA A 292 -28.30 15.25 55.23
N LEU A 293 -28.63 14.07 55.78
CA LEU A 293 -29.47 13.95 56.97
C LEU A 293 -28.83 14.60 58.22
N ARG A 294 -27.50 14.70 58.26
CA ARG A 294 -26.75 15.40 59.32
C ARG A 294 -26.56 16.90 59.06
N GLY A 295 -27.06 17.43 57.95
CA GLY A 295 -26.92 18.84 57.57
C GLY A 295 -25.50 19.25 57.17
N THR A 296 -24.61 18.28 56.89
CA THR A 296 -23.21 18.54 56.50
C THR A 296 -23.01 18.61 54.99
N LEU A 297 -24.02 18.27 54.20
CA LEU A 297 -24.00 18.27 52.74
C LEU A 297 -25.41 18.54 52.20
N ASP A 298 -25.55 19.40 51.20
CA ASP A 298 -26.88 19.63 50.61
C ASP A 298 -27.39 18.42 49.82
N PRO A 299 -28.71 18.14 49.80
CA PRO A 299 -29.28 17.02 49.03
C PRO A 299 -28.95 17.07 47.54
N GLY A 300 -28.92 18.26 46.95
CA GLY A 300 -28.55 18.46 45.55
C GLY A 300 -27.06 18.25 45.27
N SER A 301 -26.19 18.42 46.27
CA SER A 301 -24.77 18.07 46.17
C SER A 301 -24.59 16.55 46.02
N VAL A 302 -25.43 15.74 46.68
CA VAL A 302 -25.45 14.27 46.51
C VAL A 302 -25.86 13.89 45.09
N VAL A 303 -26.86 14.57 44.52
CA VAL A 303 -27.30 14.35 43.13
C VAL A 303 -26.22 14.76 42.12
N ALA A 304 -25.60 15.93 42.32
CA ALA A 304 -24.49 16.39 41.47
C ALA A 304 -23.31 15.40 41.50
N LEU A 305 -22.88 14.97 42.69
CA LEU A 305 -21.81 13.98 42.86
C LEU A 305 -22.14 12.65 42.18
N SER A 306 -23.40 12.20 42.29
CA SER A 306 -23.88 10.97 41.65
C SER A 306 -23.80 11.04 40.12
N LEU A 307 -24.23 12.16 39.53
CA LEU A 307 -24.17 12.39 38.08
C LEU A 307 -22.73 12.58 37.57
N LEU A 308 -21.89 13.29 38.32
CA LEU A 308 -20.47 13.47 38.00
C LEU A 308 -19.70 12.15 38.07
N LEU A 309 -19.99 11.32 39.08
CA LEU A 309 -19.38 10.01 39.23
C LEU A 309 -19.70 9.09 38.05
N ALA A 310 -20.96 9.07 37.58
CA ALA A 310 -21.33 8.30 36.40
C ALA A 310 -20.55 8.75 35.14
N ARG A 311 -20.29 10.05 34.99
CA ARG A 311 -19.50 10.61 33.88
C ARG A 311 -18.01 10.30 33.99
N LEU A 312 -17.47 10.06 35.19
CA LEU A 312 -16.05 9.79 35.42
C LEU A 312 -15.59 8.47 34.77
N TYR A 313 -16.47 7.47 34.67
CA TYR A 313 -16.09 6.12 34.24
C TYR A 313 -15.76 6.01 32.75
N SER A 314 -16.46 6.73 31.87
CA SER A 314 -16.22 6.66 30.42
C SER A 314 -14.84 7.23 30.00
N PRO A 315 -14.41 8.41 30.48
CA PRO A 315 -13.05 8.89 30.25
C PRO A 315 -11.97 7.94 30.79
N LEU A 316 -12.22 7.30 31.93
CA LEU A 316 -11.28 6.34 32.51
C LEU A 316 -11.10 5.08 31.65
N THR A 317 -12.18 4.54 31.08
CA THR A 317 -12.10 3.38 30.17
C THR A 317 -11.35 3.73 28.89
N ALA A 318 -11.67 4.87 28.30
CA ALA A 318 -11.05 5.34 27.07
C ALA A 318 -9.56 5.63 27.26
N LEU A 319 -9.16 6.23 28.39
CA LEU A 319 -7.74 6.43 28.71
C LEU A 319 -7.00 5.10 28.98
N ALA A 320 -7.70 4.07 29.48
CA ALA A 320 -7.11 2.75 29.66
C ALA A 320 -6.84 2.03 28.32
N SER A 321 -7.69 2.23 27.30
CA SER A 321 -7.46 1.70 25.94
C SER A 321 -6.52 2.56 25.09
N ALA A 322 -6.42 3.86 25.38
CA ALA A 322 -5.64 4.82 24.61
C ALA A 322 -4.20 4.38 24.35
N ARG A 323 -3.53 3.75 25.33
CA ARG A 323 -2.16 3.23 25.11
C ARG A 323 -2.10 2.22 23.96
N VAL A 324 -3.07 1.31 23.87
CA VAL A 324 -3.09 0.29 22.81
C VAL A 324 -3.35 0.93 21.46
N GLU A 325 -4.29 1.87 21.40
CA GLU A 325 -4.63 2.61 20.18
C GLU A 325 -3.44 3.44 19.68
N VAL A 326 -2.77 4.19 20.57
CA VAL A 326 -1.57 4.96 20.24
C VAL A 326 -0.47 4.05 19.72
N MET A 327 -0.18 2.93 20.40
CA MET A 327 0.85 1.99 19.93
C MET A 327 0.49 1.37 18.59
N SER A 328 -0.77 1.01 18.37
CA SER A 328 -1.23 0.47 17.08
C SER A 328 -1.04 1.48 15.95
N ALA A 329 -1.39 2.75 16.20
CA ALA A 329 -1.25 3.79 15.20
C ALA A 329 0.22 4.13 14.91
N LEU A 330 1.08 4.10 15.93
CA LEU A 330 2.53 4.27 15.76
C LEU A 330 3.13 3.17 14.88
N VAL A 331 2.74 1.91 15.07
CA VAL A 331 3.18 0.80 14.21
C VAL A 331 2.73 1.01 12.77
N SER A 332 1.50 1.49 12.56
CA SER A 332 1.02 1.83 11.22
C SER A 332 1.82 2.97 10.58
N PHE A 333 2.16 4.03 11.33
CA PHE A 333 3.06 5.09 10.84
C PHE A 333 4.45 4.57 10.51
N GLU A 334 5.03 3.73 11.37
CA GLU A 334 6.34 3.13 11.16
C GLU A 334 6.39 2.37 9.83
N ARG A 335 5.37 1.56 9.53
CA ARG A 335 5.25 0.81 8.27
C ARG A 335 5.04 1.69 7.04
N VAL A 336 4.27 2.78 7.18
CA VAL A 336 4.08 3.75 6.09
C VAL A 336 5.40 4.50 5.82
N PHE A 337 6.10 4.92 6.86
CA PHE A 337 7.39 5.58 6.72
C PHE A 337 8.48 4.65 6.23
N GLU A 338 8.47 3.37 6.62
CA GLU A 338 9.38 2.36 6.08
C GLU A 338 9.31 2.30 4.54
N VAL A 339 8.10 2.41 3.96
CA VAL A 339 7.92 2.49 2.51
C VAL A 339 8.41 3.83 1.95
N LEU A 340 8.08 4.95 2.60
CA LEU A 340 8.48 6.29 2.14
C LEU A 340 9.97 6.60 2.28
N ASP A 341 10.67 5.89 3.17
CA ASP A 341 12.10 6.03 3.42
C ASP A 341 12.96 5.19 2.47
N LEU A 342 12.34 4.29 1.72
CA LEU A 342 13.04 3.46 0.77
C LEU A 342 13.55 4.36 -0.37
N VAL A 343 14.88 4.45 -0.49
CA VAL A 343 15.51 5.27 -1.53
C VAL A 343 15.47 4.49 -2.85
N PRO A 344 14.88 5.03 -3.93
CA PRO A 344 14.93 4.40 -5.24
C PRO A 344 16.37 4.17 -5.69
N LEU A 345 16.72 2.95 -6.12
CA LEU A 345 18.07 2.65 -6.61
C LEU A 345 18.44 3.44 -7.88
N ILE A 346 17.44 3.78 -8.68
CA ILE A 346 17.59 4.52 -9.92
C ILE A 346 16.96 5.89 -9.69
N ALA A 347 17.79 6.92 -9.66
CA ALA A 347 17.39 8.30 -9.54
C ALA A 347 18.20 9.18 -10.51
N ASP A 348 17.59 10.27 -10.95
CA ASP A 348 18.29 11.25 -11.77
C ASP A 348 19.38 11.94 -10.95
N LYS A 349 20.58 12.07 -11.51
CA LYS A 349 21.63 12.88 -10.92
C LYS A 349 21.19 14.35 -10.91
N PRO A 350 21.65 15.17 -9.95
CA PRO A 350 21.31 16.60 -9.90
C PRO A 350 21.68 17.37 -11.18
N ASP A 351 22.68 16.89 -11.91
CA ASP A 351 23.21 17.44 -13.16
C ASP A 351 22.81 16.62 -14.41
N ALA A 352 21.82 15.72 -14.28
CA ALA A 352 21.33 14.92 -15.40
C ALA A 352 20.78 15.83 -16.52
N THR A 353 21.09 15.48 -17.77
CA THR A 353 20.74 16.28 -18.94
C THR A 353 19.75 15.56 -19.85
N ALA A 354 19.00 16.32 -20.65
CA ALA A 354 18.18 15.74 -21.69
C ALA A 354 19.09 15.28 -22.85
N LEU A 355 18.75 14.13 -23.45
CA LEU A 355 19.47 13.61 -24.61
C LEU A 355 19.27 14.56 -25.80
N PRO A 356 20.34 14.94 -26.53
CA PRO A 356 20.23 15.82 -27.68
C PRO A 356 19.30 15.28 -28.78
N PRO A 357 18.69 16.17 -29.59
CA PRO A 357 17.87 15.77 -30.72
C PRO A 357 18.73 15.10 -31.82
N GLY A 358 18.09 14.26 -32.63
CA GLY A 358 18.73 13.57 -33.76
C GLY A 358 18.72 12.04 -33.63
N PRO A 359 19.34 11.33 -34.61
CA PRO A 359 19.45 9.88 -34.62
C PRO A 359 20.27 9.38 -33.42
N VAL A 360 19.87 8.24 -32.85
CA VAL A 360 20.44 7.73 -31.58
C VAL A 360 21.12 6.39 -31.80
N ALA A 361 22.43 6.35 -31.63
CA ALA A 361 23.17 5.08 -31.52
C ALA A 361 22.99 4.49 -30.12
N VAL A 362 23.00 3.16 -30.02
CA VAL A 362 23.02 2.42 -28.75
C VAL A 362 24.39 1.77 -28.59
N GLU A 363 25.07 2.03 -27.48
CA GLU A 363 26.40 1.52 -27.23
C GLU A 363 26.49 0.90 -25.82
N LEU A 364 27.00 -0.32 -25.76
CA LEU A 364 27.40 -0.99 -24.53
C LEU A 364 28.92 -1.12 -24.55
N ASP A 365 29.56 -0.73 -23.46
CA ASP A 365 31.02 -0.69 -23.30
C ASP A 365 31.42 -1.36 -21.97
N ASP A 366 32.03 -2.54 -22.07
CA ASP A 366 32.42 -3.44 -20.96
C ASP A 366 31.33 -3.62 -19.89
N VAL A 367 30.08 -3.84 -20.33
CA VAL A 367 28.93 -3.91 -19.42
C VAL A 367 28.98 -5.16 -18.55
N ARG A 368 28.97 -4.92 -17.24
CA ARG A 368 28.89 -5.94 -16.19
C ARG A 368 27.69 -5.70 -15.31
N PHE A 369 26.95 -6.75 -15.00
CA PHE A 369 25.69 -6.60 -14.27
C PHE A 369 25.30 -7.87 -13.50
N ALA A 370 24.84 -7.68 -12.27
CA ALA A 370 24.17 -8.66 -11.43
C ALA A 370 22.80 -8.12 -10.97
N TYR A 371 21.78 -8.98 -10.90
CA TYR A 371 20.50 -8.55 -10.33
C TYR A 371 20.65 -8.22 -8.84
N PRO A 372 20.08 -7.09 -8.37
CA PRO A 372 20.26 -6.63 -7.00
C PRO A 372 19.70 -7.66 -6.00
N SER A 373 20.41 -7.82 -4.89
CA SER A 373 20.02 -8.69 -3.78
C SER A 373 18.80 -8.14 -3.03
N ALA A 374 18.03 -9.02 -2.36
CA ALA A 374 16.75 -8.64 -1.74
C ALA A 374 16.87 -7.48 -0.73
N ASP A 375 17.96 -7.42 0.02
CA ASP A 375 18.27 -6.38 0.99
C ASP A 375 18.46 -4.98 0.36
N LYS A 376 18.76 -4.91 -0.94
CA LYS A 376 18.96 -3.63 -1.65
C LYS A 376 17.68 -3.07 -2.28
N VAL A 377 16.67 -3.90 -2.52
CA VAL A 377 15.49 -3.53 -3.34
C VAL A 377 14.14 -3.75 -2.69
N SER A 378 14.09 -4.41 -1.54
CA SER A 378 12.83 -4.81 -0.91
C SER A 378 12.93 -4.72 0.60
N LEU A 379 11.78 -4.50 1.22
CA LEU A 379 11.67 -4.51 2.68
C LEU A 379 11.30 -5.91 3.12
N ALA A 380 12.02 -6.44 4.11
CA ALA A 380 11.68 -7.74 4.71
C ALA A 380 10.24 -7.76 5.27
N SER A 381 9.66 -6.60 5.61
CA SER A 381 8.28 -6.47 6.05
C SER A 381 7.23 -6.61 4.93
N LEU A 382 7.66 -6.54 3.67
CA LEU A 382 6.84 -6.69 2.47
C LEU A 382 7.02 -8.07 1.79
N GLU A 383 8.00 -8.87 2.23
CA GLU A 383 8.25 -10.25 1.80
C GLU A 383 7.68 -11.27 2.81
N GLU A 384 7.00 -12.33 2.37
CA GLU A 384 6.54 -13.39 3.32
C GLU A 384 7.62 -14.40 3.66
N VAL A 385 8.56 -14.59 2.74
CA VAL A 385 9.58 -15.61 2.89
C VAL A 385 10.85 -14.93 3.38
N ALA A 386 11.06 -14.98 4.70
CA ALA A 386 12.28 -14.50 5.37
C ALA A 386 13.57 -15.28 5.00
N THR A 387 13.56 -16.06 3.92
CA THR A 387 14.77 -16.51 3.25
C THR A 387 15.01 -15.58 2.09
N LEU A 388 15.87 -14.58 2.31
CA LEU A 388 16.53 -13.86 1.23
C LEU A 388 17.02 -14.92 0.24
N ASP A 389 16.43 -14.96 -0.96
CA ASP A 389 16.92 -15.85 -2.01
C ASP A 389 18.38 -15.45 -2.27
N SER A 390 19.32 -16.33 -1.89
CA SER A 390 20.75 -16.09 -1.95
C SER A 390 21.28 -16.09 -3.38
N ARG A 391 20.41 -16.26 -4.39
CA ARG A 391 20.71 -16.14 -5.82
C ARG A 391 20.87 -14.69 -6.28
N GLY A 392 20.55 -13.69 -5.45
CA GLY A 392 20.86 -12.29 -5.76
C GLY A 392 22.37 -12.03 -5.64
N GLY A 393 22.97 -11.47 -6.69
CA GLY A 393 24.39 -11.10 -6.70
C GLY A 393 25.31 -11.94 -7.58
N GLU A 394 24.81 -12.97 -8.28
CA GLU A 394 25.59 -13.59 -9.36
C GLU A 394 25.57 -12.67 -10.59
N GLU A 395 26.76 -12.41 -11.13
CA GLU A 395 26.95 -11.62 -12.35
C GLU A 395 26.33 -12.37 -13.53
N VAL A 396 25.41 -11.71 -14.23
CA VAL A 396 24.67 -12.23 -15.39
C VAL A 396 25.30 -11.79 -16.71
N LEU A 397 25.90 -10.59 -16.74
CA LEU A 397 26.62 -10.08 -17.91
C LEU A 397 28.08 -9.87 -17.54
N HIS A 398 29.01 -10.39 -18.35
CA HIS A 398 30.44 -10.43 -18.03
C HIS A 398 31.28 -9.67 -19.08
N GLY A 399 31.07 -8.36 -19.20
CA GLY A 399 31.84 -7.50 -20.10
C GLY A 399 31.28 -7.42 -21.52
N VAL A 400 29.96 -7.25 -21.65
CA VAL A 400 29.28 -7.15 -22.94
C VAL A 400 29.60 -5.81 -23.61
N SER A 401 30.13 -5.84 -24.83
CA SER A 401 30.43 -4.64 -25.62
C SER A 401 29.90 -4.75 -27.04
N PHE A 402 29.08 -3.80 -27.47
CA PHE A 402 28.63 -3.66 -28.86
C PHE A 402 28.09 -2.26 -29.13
N ARG A 403 27.97 -1.92 -30.41
CA ARG A 403 27.41 -0.66 -30.87
C ARG A 403 26.41 -0.91 -32.00
N ALA A 404 25.19 -0.40 -31.83
CA ALA A 404 24.15 -0.32 -32.85
C ALA A 404 24.13 1.10 -33.41
N GLU A 405 24.43 1.23 -34.70
CA GLU A 405 24.42 2.52 -35.38
C GLU A 405 22.98 3.04 -35.61
N PRO A 406 22.79 4.35 -35.82
CA PRO A 406 21.46 4.89 -36.02
C PRO A 406 20.72 4.24 -37.19
N GLY A 407 19.49 3.76 -36.94
CA GLY A 407 18.68 3.07 -37.94
C GLY A 407 19.02 1.59 -38.15
N GLN A 408 20.04 1.07 -37.47
CA GLN A 408 20.46 -0.32 -37.57
C GLN A 408 19.58 -1.23 -36.69
N MET A 409 19.24 -2.41 -37.21
CA MET A 409 18.62 -3.51 -36.47
C MET A 409 19.67 -4.51 -36.00
N VAL A 410 19.76 -4.65 -34.67
CA VAL A 410 20.62 -5.65 -34.01
C VAL A 410 19.76 -6.74 -33.39
N ALA A 411 19.98 -7.99 -33.81
CA ALA A 411 19.33 -9.16 -33.22
C ALA A 411 20.20 -9.80 -32.13
N LEU A 412 19.63 -10.03 -30.95
CA LEU A 412 20.21 -10.80 -29.87
C LEU A 412 19.70 -12.24 -29.94
N VAL A 413 20.60 -13.20 -30.17
CA VAL A 413 20.30 -14.63 -30.32
C VAL A 413 21.05 -15.41 -29.26
N GLY A 414 20.47 -16.47 -28.70
CA GLY A 414 21.13 -17.27 -27.67
C GLY A 414 20.16 -18.12 -26.87
N THR A 415 20.67 -19.01 -26.01
CA THR A 415 19.87 -19.87 -25.14
C THR A 415 19.07 -19.07 -24.11
N SER A 416 18.04 -19.68 -23.53
CA SER A 416 17.31 -19.09 -22.40
C SER A 416 18.27 -18.89 -21.21
N GLY A 417 18.18 -17.74 -20.54
CA GLY A 417 19.09 -17.39 -19.43
C GLY A 417 20.43 -16.76 -19.83
N ALA A 418 20.75 -16.65 -21.14
CA ALA A 418 22.04 -16.09 -21.58
C ALA A 418 22.25 -14.58 -21.31
N GLY A 419 21.24 -13.85 -20.82
CA GLY A 419 21.33 -12.40 -20.51
C GLY A 419 20.70 -11.46 -21.54
N LYS A 420 19.99 -11.97 -22.56
CA LYS A 420 19.35 -11.15 -23.62
C LYS A 420 18.34 -10.12 -23.09
N SER A 421 17.37 -10.56 -22.28
CA SER A 421 16.38 -9.66 -21.66
C SER A 421 17.02 -8.69 -20.67
N THR A 422 18.15 -9.08 -20.04
CA THR A 422 18.93 -8.19 -19.17
C THR A 422 19.55 -7.04 -19.97
N ILE A 423 20.14 -7.32 -21.15
CA ILE A 423 20.66 -6.27 -22.05
C ILE A 423 19.54 -5.29 -22.43
N ALA A 424 18.36 -5.80 -22.83
CA ALA A 424 17.20 -4.97 -23.15
C ALA A 424 16.77 -4.07 -21.98
N GLN A 425 16.69 -4.63 -20.77
CA GLN A 425 16.32 -3.89 -19.56
C GLN A 425 17.33 -2.80 -19.20
N LEU A 426 18.63 -3.02 -19.44
CA LEU A 426 19.69 -2.03 -19.20
C LEU A 426 19.65 -0.87 -20.21
N ILE A 427 19.38 -1.15 -21.49
CA ILE A 427 19.23 -0.09 -22.51
C ILE A 427 18.01 0.80 -22.19
N ALA A 428 16.91 0.21 -21.71
CA ALA A 428 15.74 0.94 -21.25
C ALA A 428 15.93 1.61 -19.87
N ARG A 429 17.10 1.46 -19.24
CA ARG A 429 17.42 1.93 -17.88
C ARG A 429 16.39 1.49 -16.82
N LEU A 430 15.86 0.28 -16.97
CA LEU A 430 15.06 -0.39 -15.93
C LEU A 430 15.95 -0.91 -14.79
N TYR A 431 17.24 -1.11 -15.10
CA TYR A 431 18.35 -1.34 -14.17
C TYR A 431 19.53 -0.45 -14.57
N ASP A 432 20.37 -0.08 -13.62
CA ASP A 432 21.69 0.53 -13.88
C ASP A 432 22.76 -0.57 -13.86
N VAL A 433 23.85 -0.36 -14.60
CA VAL A 433 24.99 -1.30 -14.66
C VAL A 433 25.86 -1.24 -13.41
N ASP A 434 26.46 -2.37 -13.03
CA ASP A 434 27.45 -2.44 -11.94
C ASP A 434 28.85 -2.03 -12.41
N GLY A 435 29.18 -2.31 -13.68
CA GLY A 435 30.43 -1.94 -14.32
C GLY A 435 30.25 -1.64 -15.81
N GLY A 436 31.16 -0.86 -16.38
CA GLY A 436 31.06 -0.37 -17.76
C GLY A 436 30.09 0.80 -17.93
N SER A 437 29.58 0.97 -19.15
CA SER A 437 28.59 1.99 -19.49
C SER A 437 27.61 1.56 -20.57
N VAL A 438 26.37 2.04 -20.46
CA VAL A 438 25.34 1.95 -21.52
C VAL A 438 25.09 3.37 -21.98
N ARG A 439 25.26 3.64 -23.27
CA ARG A 439 25.15 4.99 -23.83
C ARG A 439 24.07 5.06 -24.90
N LEU A 440 23.31 6.15 -24.86
CA LEU A 440 22.38 6.56 -25.92
C LEU A 440 22.92 7.83 -26.55
N GLY A 441 23.17 7.82 -27.86
CA GLY A 441 23.69 8.99 -28.56
C GLY A 441 25.04 9.51 -28.01
N GLY A 442 25.84 8.62 -27.43
CA GLY A 442 27.14 8.95 -26.83
C GLY A 442 27.12 9.41 -25.36
N VAL A 443 25.94 9.53 -24.73
CA VAL A 443 25.80 9.90 -23.32
C VAL A 443 25.39 8.68 -22.50
N ASP A 444 26.02 8.44 -21.35
CA ASP A 444 25.66 7.35 -20.44
C ASP A 444 24.22 7.54 -19.94
N VAL A 445 23.42 6.47 -19.94
CA VAL A 445 22.02 6.51 -19.49
C VAL A 445 21.87 7.03 -18.07
N ARG A 446 22.89 6.87 -17.21
CA ARG A 446 22.93 7.36 -15.82
C ARG A 446 23.09 8.88 -15.73
N ASP A 447 23.54 9.53 -16.80
CA ASP A 447 23.72 10.98 -16.90
C ASP A 447 22.54 11.66 -17.62
N LEU A 448 21.57 10.88 -18.10
CA LEU A 448 20.36 11.35 -18.74
C LEU A 448 19.21 11.47 -17.73
N THR A 449 18.27 12.39 -17.98
CA THR A 449 17.01 12.42 -17.21
C THR A 449 16.14 11.21 -17.55
N ALA A 450 15.44 10.65 -16.57
CA ALA A 450 14.55 9.50 -16.77
C ALA A 450 13.44 9.80 -17.79
N GLU A 451 12.95 11.04 -17.83
CA GLU A 451 12.00 11.51 -18.83
C GLU A 451 12.58 11.43 -20.25
N SER A 452 13.83 11.86 -20.45
CA SER A 452 14.48 11.82 -21.76
C SER A 452 14.75 10.39 -22.23
N VAL A 453 15.13 9.48 -21.32
CA VAL A 453 15.28 8.05 -21.64
C VAL A 453 13.93 7.46 -22.03
N ARG A 454 12.86 7.70 -21.26
CA ARG A 454 11.50 7.20 -21.56
C ARG A 454 10.95 7.71 -22.91
N GLY A 455 11.24 8.96 -23.26
CA GLY A 455 10.86 9.53 -24.56
C GLY A 455 11.72 9.03 -25.73
N THR A 456 12.92 8.52 -25.45
CA THR A 456 13.86 8.06 -26.48
C THR A 456 13.71 6.57 -26.77
N VAL A 457 13.53 5.75 -25.74
CA VAL A 457 13.53 4.29 -25.82
C VAL A 457 12.10 3.77 -25.63
N GLY A 458 11.58 3.06 -26.62
CA GLY A 458 10.33 2.31 -26.48
C GLY A 458 10.62 0.81 -26.43
N MET A 459 9.97 0.11 -25.50
CA MET A 459 10.12 -1.34 -25.34
C MET A 459 8.78 -2.04 -25.53
N VAL A 460 8.76 -3.11 -26.33
CA VAL A 460 7.65 -4.05 -26.41
C VAL A 460 8.07 -5.33 -25.68
N THR A 461 7.39 -5.63 -24.58
CA THR A 461 7.64 -6.82 -23.75
C THR A 461 6.89 -8.04 -24.28
N GLN A 462 7.40 -9.24 -24.00
CA GLN A 462 6.81 -10.53 -24.40
C GLN A 462 5.32 -10.69 -24.07
N ASP A 463 4.90 -10.38 -22.85
CA ASP A 463 3.50 -10.60 -22.39
C ASP A 463 2.49 -9.59 -22.96
N GLY A 464 2.96 -8.44 -23.45
CA GLY A 464 2.14 -7.36 -23.99
C GLY A 464 1.05 -6.84 -23.04
N HIS A 465 1.42 -6.42 -21.82
CA HIS A 465 0.46 -6.08 -20.77
C HIS A 465 -0.52 -4.95 -21.15
N LEU A 466 -1.82 -5.18 -20.96
CA LEU A 466 -2.87 -4.18 -21.11
C LEU A 466 -3.59 -3.96 -19.77
N PHE A 467 -3.89 -2.71 -19.44
CA PHE A 467 -4.68 -2.36 -18.27
C PHE A 467 -6.17 -2.67 -18.52
N HIS A 468 -6.91 -2.93 -17.45
CA HIS A 468 -8.36 -3.12 -17.48
C HIS A 468 -9.09 -1.78 -17.72
N GLU A 469 -8.86 -1.21 -18.89
CA GLU A 469 -9.37 0.08 -19.33
C GLU A 469 -9.80 -0.02 -20.81
N SER A 470 -10.26 1.09 -21.38
CA SER A 470 -10.57 1.14 -22.81
C SER A 470 -9.33 0.98 -23.69
N ILE A 471 -9.53 0.62 -24.95
CA ILE A 471 -8.47 0.62 -25.97
C ILE A 471 -7.82 2.01 -26.03
N ARG A 472 -8.63 3.08 -26.02
CA ARG A 472 -8.19 4.48 -25.97
C ARG A 472 -7.23 4.74 -24.81
N SER A 473 -7.61 4.46 -23.57
CA SER A 473 -6.76 4.75 -22.41
C SER A 473 -5.45 3.98 -22.45
N ASN A 474 -5.50 2.72 -22.91
CA ASN A 474 -4.31 1.91 -23.13
C ASN A 474 -3.37 2.51 -24.19
N LEU A 475 -3.89 3.12 -25.25
CA LEU A 475 -3.12 3.74 -26.33
C LEU A 475 -2.57 5.12 -25.97
N LEU A 476 -3.24 5.87 -25.09
CA LEU A 476 -2.83 7.19 -24.62
C LEU A 476 -1.74 7.16 -23.54
N LEU A 477 -1.45 5.98 -22.97
CA LEU A 477 -0.42 5.81 -21.94
C LEU A 477 0.94 6.46 -22.28
N PRO A 478 1.54 6.25 -23.47
CA PRO A 478 2.82 6.89 -23.83
C PRO A 478 2.70 8.38 -24.17
N ARG A 479 1.54 8.85 -24.64
CA ARG A 479 1.31 10.24 -25.05
C ARG A 479 -0.15 10.63 -24.79
N PRO A 480 -0.47 11.19 -23.61
CA PRO A 480 -1.84 11.46 -23.19
C PRO A 480 -2.62 12.43 -24.08
N ASP A 481 -1.89 13.32 -24.77
CA ASP A 481 -2.46 14.37 -25.62
C ASP A 481 -2.69 13.94 -27.08
N ALA A 482 -2.49 12.65 -27.42
CA ALA A 482 -2.65 12.18 -28.79
C ALA A 482 -4.12 12.24 -29.25
N THR A 483 -4.35 12.68 -30.49
CA THR A 483 -5.70 12.86 -31.05
C THR A 483 -6.30 11.54 -31.54
N ASP A 484 -7.62 11.47 -31.66
CA ASP A 484 -8.32 10.30 -32.24
C ASP A 484 -7.76 9.92 -33.62
N ASP A 485 -7.41 10.91 -34.45
CA ASP A 485 -6.82 10.66 -35.77
C ASP A 485 -5.47 9.95 -35.65
N GLU A 486 -4.62 10.36 -34.69
CA GLU A 486 -3.35 9.69 -34.42
C GLU A 486 -3.56 8.28 -33.85
N LEU A 487 -4.61 8.07 -33.02
CA LEU A 487 -4.96 6.74 -32.52
C LEU A 487 -5.42 5.82 -33.66
N TRP A 488 -6.26 6.30 -34.57
CA TRP A 488 -6.73 5.54 -35.72
C TRP A 488 -5.63 5.28 -36.75
N ASP A 489 -4.71 6.21 -36.95
CA ASP A 489 -3.50 6.00 -37.76
C ASP A 489 -2.67 4.86 -37.16
N ALA A 490 -2.33 4.94 -35.87
CA ALA A 490 -1.56 3.91 -35.18
C ALA A 490 -2.25 2.54 -35.25
N LEU A 491 -3.57 2.48 -35.11
CA LEU A 491 -4.34 1.24 -35.24
C LEU A 491 -4.38 0.71 -36.68
N SER A 492 -4.39 1.58 -37.69
CA SER A 492 -4.37 1.17 -39.11
C SER A 492 -3.02 0.58 -39.48
N ARG A 493 -1.94 1.23 -39.05
CA ARG A 493 -0.55 0.79 -39.20
C ARG A 493 -0.29 -0.51 -38.44
N ALA A 494 -0.88 -0.65 -37.26
CA ALA A 494 -0.88 -1.90 -36.49
C ALA A 494 -1.89 -2.96 -36.97
N ARG A 495 -2.58 -2.75 -38.10
CA ARG A 495 -3.56 -3.71 -38.68
C ARG A 495 -4.68 -4.12 -37.68
N LEU A 496 -5.13 -3.17 -36.88
CA LEU A 496 -6.20 -3.34 -35.88
C LEU A 496 -7.42 -2.46 -36.12
N ALA A 497 -7.36 -1.46 -37.00
CA ALA A 497 -8.45 -0.49 -37.17
C ALA A 497 -9.81 -1.16 -37.47
N ASP A 498 -9.85 -2.18 -38.32
CA ASP A 498 -11.11 -2.85 -38.68
C ASP A 498 -11.67 -3.69 -37.53
N LEU A 499 -10.80 -4.35 -36.76
CA LEU A 499 -11.21 -5.03 -35.53
C LEU A 499 -11.81 -4.02 -34.57
N VAL A 500 -11.10 -2.92 -34.29
CA VAL A 500 -11.59 -1.90 -33.34
C VAL A 500 -12.91 -1.29 -33.80
N ARG A 501 -13.10 -1.02 -35.09
CA ARG A 501 -14.39 -0.55 -35.64
C ARG A 501 -15.52 -1.58 -35.49
N SER A 502 -15.19 -2.87 -35.52
CA SER A 502 -16.18 -3.94 -35.34
C SER A 502 -16.62 -4.13 -33.89
N LEU A 503 -15.86 -3.61 -32.92
CA LEU A 503 -16.21 -3.69 -31.50
C LEU A 503 -17.37 -2.74 -31.17
N PRO A 504 -18.29 -3.12 -30.24
CA PRO A 504 -19.49 -2.33 -29.94
C PRO A 504 -19.23 -0.86 -29.58
N ASP A 505 -18.14 -0.61 -28.84
CA ASP A 505 -17.79 0.72 -28.32
C ASP A 505 -16.55 1.30 -29.01
N GLY A 506 -16.07 0.70 -30.11
CA GLY A 506 -14.89 1.19 -30.83
C GLY A 506 -13.66 1.34 -29.92
N LEU A 507 -13.05 2.53 -29.93
CA LEU A 507 -11.93 2.92 -29.07
C LEU A 507 -12.25 2.84 -27.57
N ASP A 508 -13.51 2.98 -27.18
CA ASP A 508 -13.91 3.00 -25.77
C ASP A 508 -14.19 1.58 -25.23
N THR A 509 -14.03 0.54 -26.06
CA THR A 509 -14.18 -0.86 -25.66
C THR A 509 -13.18 -1.25 -24.58
N VAL A 510 -13.66 -1.78 -23.45
CA VAL A 510 -12.81 -2.24 -22.34
C VAL A 510 -12.22 -3.63 -22.63
N VAL A 511 -10.89 -3.74 -22.59
CA VAL A 511 -10.13 -4.95 -23.02
C VAL A 511 -10.11 -6.10 -22.00
N GLY A 512 -10.59 -5.88 -20.77
CA GLY A 512 -10.56 -6.90 -19.72
C GLY A 512 -9.23 -6.95 -18.95
N GLU A 513 -9.18 -7.74 -17.86
CA GLU A 513 -7.97 -7.86 -17.04
C GLU A 513 -6.83 -8.45 -17.90
N ARG A 514 -5.68 -7.77 -17.96
CA ARG A 514 -4.55 -8.14 -18.83
C ARG A 514 -4.92 -8.32 -20.31
N GLY A 515 -5.99 -7.67 -20.78
CA GLY A 515 -6.44 -7.80 -22.16
C GLY A 515 -7.01 -9.19 -22.53
N TYR A 516 -7.54 -9.95 -21.56
CA TYR A 516 -8.05 -11.31 -21.78
C TYR A 516 -9.16 -11.42 -22.86
N ARG A 517 -9.81 -10.31 -23.24
CA ARG A 517 -10.83 -10.30 -24.31
C ARG A 517 -10.25 -10.28 -25.72
N LEU A 518 -8.94 -10.06 -25.85
CA LEU A 518 -8.23 -10.03 -27.13
C LEU A 518 -7.47 -11.35 -27.34
N SER A 519 -7.36 -11.78 -28.59
CA SER A 519 -6.43 -12.86 -28.96
C SER A 519 -4.98 -12.43 -28.70
N GLY A 520 -4.06 -13.40 -28.62
CA GLY A 520 -2.64 -13.11 -28.43
C GLY A 520 -2.08 -12.14 -29.48
N GLY A 521 -2.45 -12.33 -30.75
CA GLY A 521 -1.99 -11.50 -31.86
C GLY A 521 -2.58 -10.09 -31.82
N GLU A 522 -3.84 -9.96 -31.43
CA GLU A 522 -4.48 -8.65 -31.26
C GLU A 522 -3.87 -7.86 -30.12
N ARG A 523 -3.63 -8.50 -28.97
CA ARG A 523 -2.96 -7.88 -27.82
C ARG A 523 -1.57 -7.36 -28.21
N GLN A 524 -0.83 -8.15 -28.97
CA GLN A 524 0.50 -7.79 -29.44
C GLN A 524 0.49 -6.67 -30.48
N ARG A 525 -0.44 -6.67 -31.44
CA ARG A 525 -0.62 -5.53 -32.35
C ARG A 525 -1.02 -4.27 -31.60
N LEU A 526 -1.75 -4.39 -30.49
CA LEU A 526 -2.11 -3.22 -29.68
C LEU A 526 -0.91 -2.64 -28.93
N THR A 527 0.04 -3.47 -28.48
CA THR A 527 1.30 -2.96 -27.92
C THR A 527 2.21 -2.34 -28.98
N ILE A 528 2.16 -2.83 -30.23
CA ILE A 528 2.82 -2.17 -31.36
C ILE A 528 2.15 -0.82 -31.67
N ALA A 529 0.82 -0.74 -31.63
CA ALA A 529 0.11 0.54 -31.78
C ALA A 529 0.54 1.57 -30.71
N ARG A 530 0.74 1.15 -29.45
CA ARG A 530 1.33 2.02 -28.41
C ARG A 530 2.73 2.50 -28.77
N LEU A 531 3.58 1.61 -29.30
CA LEU A 531 4.92 1.97 -29.76
C LEU A 531 4.87 3.00 -30.90
N LEU A 532 3.92 2.85 -31.83
CA LEU A 532 3.69 3.79 -32.92
C LEU A 532 3.23 5.17 -32.42
N ILE A 533 2.41 5.24 -31.38
CA ILE A 533 1.99 6.49 -30.73
C ILE A 533 3.15 7.13 -29.96
N ALA A 534 3.96 6.31 -29.29
CA ALA A 534 5.12 6.79 -28.52
C ALA A 534 6.22 7.40 -29.41
N GLN A 535 6.31 6.96 -30.68
CA GLN A 535 7.32 7.41 -31.65
C GLN A 535 8.76 7.47 -31.10
N PRO A 536 9.25 6.42 -30.41
CA PRO A 536 10.60 6.45 -29.86
C PRO A 536 11.65 6.41 -30.98
N ARG A 537 12.87 6.85 -30.67
CA ARG A 537 14.03 6.84 -31.57
C ARG A 537 14.81 5.53 -31.50
N VAL A 538 14.75 4.85 -30.35
CA VAL A 538 15.32 3.53 -30.10
C VAL A 538 14.17 2.58 -29.76
N VAL A 539 14.13 1.42 -30.41
CA VAL A 539 13.11 0.39 -30.16
C VAL A 539 13.77 -0.87 -29.61
N ILE A 540 13.20 -1.42 -28.55
CA ILE A 540 13.58 -2.70 -27.98
C ILE A 540 12.40 -3.65 -28.12
N LEU A 541 12.63 -4.83 -28.69
CA LEU A 541 11.60 -5.85 -28.85
C LEU A 541 12.02 -7.13 -28.11
N ASP A 542 11.22 -7.54 -27.13
CA ASP A 542 11.36 -8.82 -26.43
C ASP A 542 10.28 -9.79 -26.91
N GLU A 543 10.64 -10.64 -27.88
CA GLU A 543 9.84 -11.74 -28.45
C GLU A 543 8.38 -11.38 -28.84
N ALA A 544 8.24 -10.69 -29.98
CA ALA A 544 6.96 -10.13 -30.41
C ALA A 544 6.04 -11.06 -31.25
N THR A 545 6.17 -12.40 -31.23
CA THR A 545 5.27 -13.31 -31.98
C THR A 545 5.04 -14.72 -31.39
N ALA A 546 5.34 -14.96 -30.11
CA ALA A 546 5.17 -16.30 -29.54
C ALA A 546 3.69 -16.71 -29.45
N SER A 547 3.36 -17.93 -29.88
CA SER A 547 2.02 -18.55 -29.80
C SER A 547 0.93 -18.01 -30.74
N LEU A 548 1.31 -17.40 -31.87
CA LEU A 548 0.37 -16.89 -32.87
C LEU A 548 0.07 -17.90 -33.98
N ASP A 549 -1.17 -17.86 -34.50
CA ASP A 549 -1.51 -18.48 -35.77
C ASP A 549 -0.85 -17.73 -36.95
N SER A 550 -0.69 -18.42 -38.09
CA SER A 550 0.11 -17.92 -39.22
C SER A 550 -0.42 -16.60 -39.83
N THR A 551 -1.72 -16.36 -39.83
CA THR A 551 -2.29 -15.11 -40.36
C THR A 551 -2.11 -13.97 -39.37
N SER A 552 -2.30 -14.21 -38.07
CA SER A 552 -1.96 -13.25 -37.01
C SER A 552 -0.47 -12.90 -36.99
N GLU A 553 0.40 -13.88 -37.23
CA GLU A 553 1.86 -13.68 -37.26
C GLU A 553 2.28 -12.77 -38.42
N ALA A 554 1.76 -12.99 -39.63
CA ALA A 554 2.05 -12.13 -40.78
C ALA A 554 1.63 -10.67 -40.53
N ALA A 555 0.44 -10.46 -39.94
CA ALA A 555 -0.04 -9.12 -39.60
C ALA A 555 0.82 -8.44 -38.53
N VAL A 556 1.29 -9.19 -37.53
CA VAL A 556 2.21 -8.68 -36.49
C VAL A 556 3.56 -8.32 -37.09
N GLN A 557 4.15 -9.17 -37.93
CA GLN A 557 5.42 -8.89 -38.58
C GLN A 557 5.36 -7.65 -39.48
N ALA A 558 4.27 -7.47 -40.23
CA ALA A 558 4.06 -6.28 -41.04
C ALA A 558 3.97 -5.00 -40.18
N ALA A 559 3.24 -5.07 -39.05
CA ALA A 559 3.15 -3.95 -38.11
C ALA A 559 4.50 -3.65 -37.44
N LEU A 560 5.31 -4.68 -37.11
CA LEU A 560 6.65 -4.52 -36.55
C LEU A 560 7.60 -3.87 -37.55
N ALA A 561 7.63 -4.33 -38.80
CA ALA A 561 8.47 -3.75 -39.84
C ALA A 561 8.20 -2.23 -39.98
N GLU A 562 6.92 -1.85 -40.01
CA GLU A 562 6.48 -0.46 -40.09
C GLU A 562 6.83 0.35 -38.82
N ALA A 563 6.82 -0.28 -37.64
CA ALA A 563 7.18 0.37 -36.38
C ALA A 563 8.69 0.56 -36.20
N LEU A 564 9.51 -0.26 -36.87
CA LEU A 564 10.97 -0.26 -36.78
C LEU A 564 11.65 0.58 -37.86
N GLU A 565 10.93 0.94 -38.94
CA GLU A 565 11.48 1.69 -40.06
C GLU A 565 12.17 2.99 -39.62
N GLY A 566 13.44 3.15 -40.00
CA GLY A 566 14.25 4.33 -39.69
C GLY A 566 14.68 4.47 -38.22
N LYS A 567 14.49 3.45 -37.39
CA LYS A 567 14.80 3.48 -35.96
C LYS A 567 15.93 2.52 -35.61
N THR A 568 16.77 2.91 -34.67
CA THR A 568 17.75 2.01 -34.07
C THR A 568 17.00 0.96 -33.27
N SER A 569 17.22 -0.32 -33.55
CA SER A 569 16.46 -1.39 -32.92
C SER A 569 17.32 -2.50 -32.35
N VAL A 570 16.98 -2.94 -31.15
CA VAL A 570 17.59 -4.10 -30.49
C VAL A 570 16.50 -5.13 -30.25
N VAL A 571 16.61 -6.27 -30.93
CA VAL A 571 15.54 -7.27 -30.99
C VAL A 571 16.03 -8.57 -30.39
N ILE A 572 15.35 -9.05 -29.35
CA ILE A 572 15.58 -10.39 -28.82
C ILE A 572 14.84 -11.36 -29.74
N ALA A 573 15.61 -12.05 -30.57
CA ALA A 573 15.08 -12.77 -31.70
C ALA A 573 14.92 -14.26 -31.39
N HIS A 574 13.68 -14.74 -31.50
CA HIS A 574 13.30 -16.16 -31.40
C HIS A 574 12.71 -16.71 -32.72
N ARG A 575 12.52 -15.85 -33.72
CA ARG A 575 12.00 -16.22 -35.05
C ARG A 575 13.04 -16.00 -36.13
N LEU A 576 13.16 -16.97 -37.03
CA LEU A 576 14.10 -16.92 -38.15
C LEU A 576 13.90 -15.69 -39.05
N SER A 577 12.65 -15.29 -39.30
CA SER A 577 12.33 -14.10 -40.12
C SER A 577 12.96 -12.83 -39.55
N THR A 578 12.84 -12.63 -38.24
CA THR A 578 13.41 -11.49 -37.53
C THR A 578 14.93 -11.56 -37.48
N ILE A 579 15.51 -12.75 -37.30
CA ILE A 579 16.96 -12.96 -37.33
C ILE A 579 17.53 -12.62 -38.71
N ARG A 580 16.88 -13.07 -39.79
CA ARG A 580 17.30 -12.82 -41.17
C ARG A 580 17.18 -11.36 -41.58
N ALA A 581 16.20 -10.64 -41.03
CA ALA A 581 15.99 -9.23 -41.30
C ALA A 581 16.97 -8.30 -40.56
N ALA A 582 17.74 -8.82 -39.60
CA ALA A 582 18.67 -8.01 -38.82
C ALA A 582 19.94 -7.68 -39.60
N ASP A 583 20.39 -6.43 -39.50
CA ASP A 583 21.65 -5.98 -40.11
C ASP A 583 22.86 -6.62 -39.43
N VAL A 584 22.76 -6.84 -38.11
CA VAL A 584 23.81 -7.50 -37.31
C VAL A 584 23.16 -8.44 -36.30
N ILE A 585 23.70 -9.63 -36.18
CA ILE A 585 23.33 -10.62 -35.17
C ILE A 585 24.45 -10.68 -34.14
N LEU A 586 24.07 -10.68 -32.86
CA LEU A 586 24.93 -10.93 -31.72
C LEU A 586 24.48 -12.22 -31.02
N VAL A 587 25.34 -13.22 -31.03
CA VAL A 587 25.10 -14.46 -30.28
C VAL A 587 25.57 -14.24 -28.85
N ILE A 588 24.63 -14.30 -27.91
CA ILE A 588 24.88 -14.16 -26.49
C ILE A 588 24.91 -15.54 -25.85
N GLU A 589 26.02 -15.86 -25.19
CA GLU A 589 26.22 -17.11 -24.46
C GLU A 589 26.93 -16.81 -23.14
N ASP A 590 26.43 -17.39 -22.04
CA ASP A 590 26.93 -17.19 -20.68
C ASP A 590 27.29 -15.72 -20.37
N GLY A 591 26.37 -14.80 -20.69
CA GLY A 591 26.53 -13.38 -20.38
C GLY A 591 27.57 -12.63 -21.22
N ARG A 592 28.04 -13.20 -22.34
CA ARG A 592 29.05 -12.61 -23.24
C ARG A 592 28.60 -12.65 -24.70
N VAL A 593 29.16 -11.76 -25.52
CA VAL A 593 29.03 -11.83 -26.98
C VAL A 593 29.99 -12.89 -27.50
N ALA A 594 29.48 -14.04 -27.91
CA ALA A 594 30.25 -15.15 -28.44
C ALA A 594 30.57 -14.97 -29.93
N GLU A 595 29.58 -14.53 -30.71
CA GLU A 595 29.71 -14.33 -32.15
C GLU A 595 28.99 -13.06 -32.60
N ARG A 596 29.48 -12.49 -33.71
CA ARG A 596 28.93 -11.28 -34.34
C ARG A 596 29.07 -11.37 -35.84
N GLY A 597 28.01 -11.09 -36.57
CA GLY A 597 28.01 -11.06 -38.04
C GLY A 597 26.60 -10.97 -38.61
N THR A 598 26.49 -11.07 -39.92
CA THR A 598 25.21 -11.26 -40.62
C THR A 598 24.76 -12.72 -40.56
N HIS A 599 23.50 -12.99 -40.94
CA HIS A 599 22.95 -14.35 -41.00
C HIS A 599 23.83 -15.31 -41.80
N ASP A 600 24.22 -14.89 -43.01
CA ASP A 600 24.98 -15.73 -43.94
C ASP A 600 26.43 -15.96 -43.46
N GLU A 601 27.05 -14.92 -42.88
CA GLU A 601 28.40 -15.02 -42.31
C GLU A 601 28.45 -16.00 -41.14
N LEU A 602 27.48 -15.92 -40.23
CA LEU A 602 27.44 -16.78 -39.04
C LEU A 602 27.08 -18.23 -39.37
N LEU A 603 26.23 -18.47 -40.38
CA LEU A 603 25.99 -19.83 -40.88
C LEU A 603 27.25 -20.43 -41.52
N ALA A 604 27.94 -19.65 -42.37
CA ALA A 604 29.15 -20.11 -43.03
C ALA A 604 30.31 -20.39 -42.05
N ALA A 605 30.34 -19.68 -40.91
CA ALA A 605 31.32 -19.88 -39.86
C ALA A 605 31.17 -21.23 -39.12
N GLY A 606 29.99 -21.87 -39.18
CA GLY A 606 29.73 -23.17 -38.53
C GLY A 606 29.88 -23.14 -37.00
N GLY A 607 29.63 -21.97 -36.39
CA GLY A 607 29.77 -21.73 -34.96
C GLY A 607 28.50 -22.04 -34.17
N ARG A 608 28.40 -21.44 -32.97
CA ARG A 608 27.26 -21.54 -32.07
C ARG A 608 25.96 -21.05 -32.69
N TYR A 609 26.03 -20.01 -33.54
CA TYR A 609 24.87 -19.56 -34.29
C TYR A 609 24.27 -20.66 -35.17
N GLU A 610 25.10 -21.40 -35.92
CA GLU A 610 24.66 -22.49 -36.79
C GLU A 610 23.99 -23.60 -35.98
N GLU A 611 24.55 -23.95 -34.82
CA GLU A 611 23.99 -24.99 -33.97
C GLU A 611 22.60 -24.60 -33.44
N LEU A 612 22.44 -23.36 -32.98
CA LEU A 612 21.15 -22.80 -32.55
C LEU A 612 20.17 -22.75 -33.72
N HIS A 613 20.63 -22.31 -34.89
CA HIS A 613 19.82 -22.26 -36.10
C HIS A 613 19.31 -23.66 -36.48
N ARG A 614 20.19 -24.65 -36.49
CA ARG A 614 19.86 -26.04 -36.83
C ARG A 614 18.89 -26.64 -35.83
N THR A 615 19.09 -26.38 -34.54
CA THR A 615 18.24 -26.96 -33.48
C THR A 615 16.86 -26.32 -33.44
N GLN A 616 16.74 -25.01 -33.74
CA GLN A 616 15.47 -24.29 -33.69
C GLN A 616 14.70 -24.27 -35.01
N PHE A 617 15.37 -24.29 -36.16
CA PHE A 617 14.74 -23.98 -37.45
C PHE A 617 14.92 -25.04 -38.56
N ALA A 618 15.72 -26.10 -38.35
CA ALA A 618 15.97 -27.11 -39.40
C ALA A 618 14.75 -27.99 -39.79
N GLN A 619 13.60 -27.87 -39.10
CA GLN A 619 12.35 -28.53 -39.51
C GLN A 619 11.42 -27.62 -40.33
N ALA A 620 11.81 -26.36 -40.60
CA ALA A 620 10.98 -25.35 -41.27
C ALA A 620 11.47 -24.94 -42.68
N GLU A 621 12.53 -25.58 -43.19
CA GLU A 621 12.92 -25.57 -44.61
C GLU A 621 12.21 -26.70 -45.37
#